data_AF-S3B259-F1
#
_entry.id   AF-S3B259-F1
#
_cell.length_a   1.000
_cell.length_b   1.000
_cell.length_c   1.000
_cell.angle_alpha   90.00
_cell.angle_beta   90.00
_cell.angle_gamma   90.00
#
_symmetry.space_group_name_H-M   'P 1'
#
loop_
_entity.id
_entity.type
_entity.pdbx_description
1 polymer ?
#
loop_
_entity_poly.entity_id
_entity_poly.type
_entity_poly.pdbx_seq_one_letter_code
_entity_poly.pdbx_strand_id
1 'polypeptide(L)' 'MTDPNPHYADACPRCMAGPVRPGSGIAARGSLTAAYRCPTCRHAWTCTWTLQPGRVLPPQPQIGEAA' A
#
# COMPACT_ATOMS: atom_id res chain seq x y z
N MET A 1 3.56 16.51 11.41
CA MET A 1 3.19 15.27 12.11
C MET A 1 2.40 14.43 11.12
N THR A 2 3.06 13.48 10.45
CA THR A 2 2.43 12.64 9.43
C THR A 2 1.66 11.55 10.14
N ASP A 3 0.35 11.73 10.30
CA ASP A 3 -0.54 10.69 10.83
C ASP A 3 -0.39 9.43 9.96
N PRO A 4 0.21 8.34 10.47
CA PRO A 4 0.50 7.18 9.65
C PRO A 4 -0.75 6.32 9.59
N ASN A 5 -1.71 6.72 8.75
CA ASN A 5 -2.99 6.06 8.55
C ASN A 5 -2.89 4.52 8.62
N PRO A 6 -3.29 3.88 9.74
CA PRO A 6 -3.11 2.45 9.96
C PRO A 6 -4.05 1.60 9.08
N HIS A 7 -5.02 2.22 8.40
CA HIS A 7 -6.07 1.51 7.66
C HIS A 7 -5.59 0.71 6.45
N TYR A 8 -4.42 1.04 5.89
CA TYR A 8 -3.84 0.28 4.78
C TYR A 8 -2.65 -0.57 5.21
N ALA A 9 -2.38 -0.74 6.51
CA ALA A 9 -1.36 -1.68 6.93
C ALA A 9 -1.94 -3.11 6.93
N ASP A 10 -1.18 -4.08 6.44
CA ASP A 10 -1.65 -5.46 6.29
C ASP A 10 -0.58 -6.47 6.74
N ALA A 11 -1.00 -7.66 7.16
CA ALA A 11 -0.06 -8.74 7.49
C ALA A 11 0.45 -9.40 6.20
N CYS A 12 1.70 -9.84 6.19
CA CYS A 12 2.22 -10.57 5.05
C CYS A 12 1.50 -11.92 4.90
N PRO A 13 0.83 -12.21 3.76
CA PRO A 13 0.03 -13.42 3.60
C PRO A 13 0.88 -14.71 3.57
N ARG A 14 2.21 -14.58 3.43
CA ARG A 14 3.13 -15.72 3.36
C ARG A 14 3.71 -16.14 4.72
N CYS A 15 4.07 -15.17 5.56
CA CYS A 15 4.78 -15.43 6.82
C CYS A 15 4.07 -14.85 8.04
N MET A 16 2.90 -14.24 7.85
CA MET A 16 2.07 -13.60 8.87
C MET A 16 2.76 -12.45 9.62
N ALA A 17 3.99 -12.07 9.25
CA ALA A 17 4.68 -10.92 9.82
C ALA A 17 3.96 -9.62 9.43
N GLY A 18 3.78 -8.73 10.39
CA GLY A 18 3.09 -7.46 10.18
C GLY A 18 2.91 -6.66 11.47
N PRO A 19 2.31 -5.46 11.38
CA PRO A 19 1.71 -4.88 10.17
C PRO A 19 2.75 -4.32 9.18
N VAL A 20 2.56 -4.58 7.88
CA VAL A 20 3.38 -4.05 6.77
C VAL A 20 2.63 -2.92 6.09
N ARG A 21 3.31 -1.79 5.91
CA ARG A 21 2.75 -0.62 5.19
C ARG A 21 2.99 -0.74 3.68
N PRO A 22 2.08 -0.21 2.85
CA PRO A 22 2.31 -0.16 1.42
C PRO A 22 3.45 0.79 1.10
N GLY A 23 4.29 0.38 0.14
CA GLY A 23 5.35 1.24 -0.39
C GLY A 23 4.85 2.20 -1.46
N SER A 24 3.76 1.84 -2.15
CA SER A 24 3.11 2.65 -3.17
C SER A 24 1.65 2.25 -3.35
N GLY A 25 0.86 3.09 -4.01
CA GLY A 25 -0.47 2.69 -4.46
C GLY A 25 -1.04 3.59 -5.54
N ILE A 26 -2.05 3.07 -6.24
CA ILE A 26 -2.74 3.74 -7.33
C ILE A 26 -4.22 3.82 -6.97
N ALA A 27 -4.74 5.05 -6.96
CA ALA A 27 -6.15 5.33 -6.81
C ALA A 27 -6.80 5.52 -8.18
N ALA A 28 -7.84 4.75 -8.49
CA ALA A 28 -8.59 4.84 -9.75
C ALA A 28 -10.06 4.51 -9.52
N ARG A 29 -10.96 5.35 -10.06
CA ARG A 29 -12.43 5.13 -10.05
C ARG A 29 -13.01 4.73 -8.70
N GLY A 30 -12.55 5.36 -7.61
CA GLY A 30 -13.06 5.06 -6.26
C GLY A 30 -12.46 3.80 -5.63
N SER A 31 -11.42 3.21 -6.21
CA SER A 31 -10.66 2.09 -5.63
C SER A 31 -9.19 2.47 -5.46
N LEU A 32 -8.54 1.90 -4.44
CA LEU A 32 -7.11 2.00 -4.19
C LEU A 32 -6.51 0.60 -4.29
N THR A 33 -5.56 0.43 -5.20
CA THR A 33 -4.68 -0.75 -5.22
C THR A 33 -3.33 -0.33 -4.64
N ALA A 34 -2.91 -0.95 -3.55
CA ALA A 34 -1.62 -0.66 -2.93
C ALA A 34 -0.67 -1.87 -3.02
N ALA A 35 0.63 -1.58 -3.14
CA ALA A 35 1.68 -2.58 -3.26
C ALA A 35 2.51 -2.65 -1.97
N TYR A 36 2.81 -3.89 -1.56
CA TYR A 36 3.48 -4.22 -0.32
C TYR A 36 4.75 -5.02 -0.59
N ARG A 37 5.72 -4.92 0.31
CA ARG A 37 6.88 -5.81 0.35
C ARG A 37 7.21 -6.14 1.79
N CYS A 38 7.15 -7.41 2.15
CA CYS A 38 7.43 -7.87 3.52
C CYS A 38 8.92 -7.67 3.82
N PRO A 39 9.29 -6.98 4.90
CA PRO A 39 10.70 -6.83 5.28
C PRO A 39 11.31 -8.17 5.72
N THR A 40 10.52 -9.09 6.26
CA THR A 40 10.96 -10.38 6.80
C THR A 40 11.23 -11.41 5.70
N CYS A 41 10.23 -11.73 4.87
CA CYS A 41 10.33 -12.80 3.87
C CYS A 41 10.48 -12.29 2.43
N ARG A 42 10.54 -10.97 2.24
CA ARG A 42 10.66 -10.28 0.93
C ARG A 42 9.52 -10.53 -0.06
N HIS A 43 8.47 -11.25 0.34
CA HIS A 43 7.28 -11.45 -0.47
C HIS A 43 6.64 -10.11 -0.82
N ALA A 44 6.26 -9.94 -2.08
CA ALA A 44 5.54 -8.78 -2.57
C ALA A 44 4.10 -9.18 -2.91
N TRP A 45 3.14 -8.34 -2.55
CA TRP A 45 1.72 -8.55 -2.82
C TRP A 45 1.02 -7.21 -3.04
N THR A 46 -0.22 -7.29 -3.50
CA THR A 46 -1.09 -6.12 -3.63
C THR A 46 -2.41 -6.38 -2.93
N CYS A 47 -3.03 -5.32 -2.44
CA CYS A 47 -4.37 -5.35 -1.89
C CYS A 47 -5.17 -4.18 -2.47
N THR A 48 -6.46 -4.43 -2.71
CA THR A 48 -7.37 -3.45 -3.32
C THR A 48 -8.55 -3.19 -2.40
N TRP A 49 -8.85 -1.92 -2.16
CA TRP A 49 -10.00 -1.50 -1.36
C TRP A 49 -10.80 -0.43 -2.08
N THR A 50 -12.08 -0.32 -1.74
CA THR A 50 -12.85 0.89 -2.05
C THR A 50 -12.27 2.08 -1.29
N LEU A 51 -12.05 3.19 -1.98
CA LEU A 51 -11.61 4.45 -1.41
C LEU A 51 -12.68 5.01 -0.48
N GLN A 52 -12.27 5.31 0.74
CA GLN A 52 -13.10 6.04 1.69
C GLN A 52 -12.68 7.51 1.67
N PRO A 53 -13.65 8.45 1.59
CA PRO A 53 -13.36 9.88 1.71
C PRO A 53 -12.57 10.19 2.99
N GLY A 54 -11.63 11.13 2.90
CA GLY A 54 -10.84 11.59 4.06
C GLY A 54 -9.67 10.68 4.46
N ARG A 55 -9.33 9.64 3.70
CA ARG A 55 -8.17 8.78 3.96
C ARG A 55 -6.91 9.28 3.26
N VAL A 56 -5.78 9.21 3.97
CA VAL A 56 -4.45 9.42 3.38
C VAL A 56 -4.11 8.22 2.49
N LEU A 57 -3.77 8.50 1.24
CA LEU A 57 -3.37 7.50 0.26
C LEU A 57 -1.87 7.21 0.34
N PRO A 58 -1.44 5.96 0.05
CA PRO A 58 -0.03 5.68 -0.16
C PRO A 58 0.51 6.53 -1.32
N PRO A 59 1.83 6.81 -1.34
CA PRO A 59 2.44 7.57 -2.42
C PRO A 59 2.16 6.90 -3.75
N GLN A 60 1.80 7.68 -4.76
CA GLN A 60 1.72 7.15 -6.11
C GLN A 60 3.11 6.66 -6.53
N PRO A 61 3.18 5.52 -7.23
CA PRO A 61 4.43 5.11 -7.84
C PRO A 61 4.92 6.27 -8.71
N GLN A 62 6.14 6.72 -8.46
CA GLN A 62 6.84 7.61 -9.38
C GLN A 62 7.03 6.83 -10.69
N ILE A 63 6.15 7.08 -11.66
CA ILE A 63 6.33 6.61 -13.02
C ILE A 63 7.51 7.43 -13.51
N GLY A 64 8.73 6.90 -13.36
CA GLY A 64 9.88 7.46 -14.03
C GLY A 64 9.55 7.45 -15.51
N GLU A 65 9.50 8.63 -16.14
CA GLU A 65 9.62 8.75 -17.58
C GLU A 65 10.89 7.96 -17.96
N ALA A 66 10.68 6.78 -18.53
CA ALA A 66 11.72 6.11 -19.29
C ALA A 66 11.90 6.95 -20.56
N ALA A 67 12.84 7.90 -20.47
CA ALA A 67 13.36 8.65 -21.61
C ALA A 67 14.24 7.75 -22.49
#